data_AF-A0A9D2CXF3-F1
#
_entry.id   AF-A0A9D2CXF3-F1
#
_cell.length_a   1.000
_cell.length_b   1.000
_cell.length_c   1.000
_cell.angle_alpha   90.00
_cell.angle_beta   90.00
_cell.angle_gamma   90.00
#
_symmetry.space_group_name_H-M   'P 1'
#
loop_
_entity.id
_entity.type
_entity.pdbx_description
1 polymer ?
#
loop_
_entity_poly.entity_id
_entity_poly.type
_entity_poly.pdbx_seq_one_letter_code
_entity_poly.pdbx_strand_id
1 'polypeptide(L)'
;MFDIFRLKEVLVQYKKVFVSEQWPNEKYKWEAVKCFQDNWDINAKDFADMLTRSLSKTCNLLASMNNFPAKMIQGFAKVAPEEVRAMFIALFDESNDVVSRVLDFKNQSSILLEKYGNGAGQHYQYENAISTYLWLRYPDKYYIFKLSEVKAVASELEADYRFKKGAYADNIRNFLKLYDEISEYLKSDTELVNIFQSQLTDACYSDPELKTLTIDVGFYISRYYSKKDAVVDTTTGWYGVDYDPGLSVDDWDKLLKDRTIFTVSALEIMRRMKDYGGVASCTQLAVKYGETPNFYNSGSVALAKRVCESTGITPATREDGSTQWWTILYTGRDAGKDEDGSFVWKLRDELSTALDKVDLSEVELYVATASGEADRRYWWLNANPKIWSFSDIAVGDVQSYTLYNENGNKRRIFQNFLDAKAGDMIIGYESNPVKQIVAIGRISAEQDGEKLFFEKVEGLTSPIDYATLKECPELERMEYFQNPQGSLFKLTKGEYDFILDMIRDENPVVAEDSIDTYTKDDFLNEVYMTEKRYERLVAVLRNKKNIILQGAPGVGKTFAA
;
A
#
# COMPACT_ATOMS: atom_id res chain seq x y z
N MET A 1 28.98 -22.27 -7.73
CA MET A 1 28.40 -22.87 -8.94
C MET A 1 26.97 -23.23 -8.62
N PHE A 2 26.05 -23.31 -9.58
CA PHE A 2 24.67 -23.76 -9.33
C PHE A 2 24.48 -25.24 -9.65
N ASP A 3 23.41 -25.86 -9.15
CA ASP A 3 23.06 -27.23 -9.49
C ASP A 3 22.49 -27.32 -10.91
N ILE A 4 23.28 -27.92 -11.80
CA ILE A 4 22.93 -28.14 -13.21
C ILE A 4 21.66 -28.98 -13.37
N PHE A 5 21.39 -29.92 -12.46
CA PHE A 5 20.18 -30.75 -12.53
C PHE A 5 18.92 -29.91 -12.31
N ARG A 6 18.94 -28.99 -11.34
CA ARG A 6 17.83 -28.04 -11.11
C ARG A 6 17.57 -27.19 -12.35
N LEU A 7 18.62 -26.65 -12.98
CA LEU A 7 18.45 -25.86 -14.20
C LEU A 7 17.86 -26.71 -15.35
N LYS A 8 18.27 -27.97 -15.51
CA LYS A 8 17.68 -28.86 -16.51
C LYS A 8 16.17 -29.05 -16.31
N GLU A 9 15.72 -29.24 -15.08
CA GLU A 9 14.30 -29.39 -14.75
C GLU A 9 13.51 -28.12 -15.08
N VAL A 10 14.07 -26.96 -14.76
CA VAL A 10 13.53 -25.65 -15.17
C VAL A 10 13.37 -25.58 -16.68
N LEU A 11 14.41 -25.92 -17.44
CA LEU A 11 14.42 -25.75 -18.88
C LEU A 11 13.44 -26.69 -19.60
N VAL A 12 13.24 -27.91 -19.10
CA VAL A 12 12.19 -28.81 -19.62
C VAL A 12 10.82 -28.13 -19.56
N GLN A 13 10.56 -27.40 -18.49
CA GLN A 13 9.29 -26.75 -18.27
C GLN A 13 9.17 -25.42 -19.01
N TYR A 14 10.23 -24.63 -19.01
CA TYR A 14 10.33 -23.38 -19.75
C TYR A 14 10.07 -23.62 -21.25
N LYS A 15 10.72 -24.63 -21.85
CA LYS A 15 10.54 -24.97 -23.27
C LYS A 15 9.09 -25.32 -23.63
N LYS A 16 8.35 -25.98 -22.74
CA LYS A 16 6.93 -26.34 -22.98
C LYS A 16 6.03 -25.12 -23.15
N VAL A 17 6.27 -24.08 -22.37
CA VAL A 17 5.44 -22.86 -22.37
C VAL A 17 6.07 -21.71 -23.16
N PHE A 18 7.28 -21.90 -23.70
CA PHE A 18 8.06 -20.83 -24.31
C PHE A 18 7.31 -20.16 -25.46
N VAL A 19 6.87 -20.93 -26.46
CA VAL A 19 6.21 -20.37 -27.64
C VAL A 19 4.79 -19.89 -27.34
N SER A 20 4.03 -20.64 -26.53
CA SER A 20 2.61 -20.39 -26.29
C SER A 20 2.34 -19.26 -25.31
N GLU A 21 3.18 -19.08 -24.29
CA GLU A 21 2.92 -18.19 -23.16
C GLU A 21 4.05 -17.20 -22.92
N GLN A 22 5.30 -17.66 -22.86
CA GLN A 22 6.42 -16.80 -22.47
C GLN A 22 6.77 -15.79 -23.57
N TRP A 23 7.00 -16.27 -24.80
CA TRP A 23 7.47 -15.45 -25.92
C TRP A 23 6.53 -14.29 -26.27
N PRO A 24 5.20 -14.49 -26.40
CA PRO A 24 4.29 -13.38 -26.70
C PRO A 24 4.34 -12.24 -25.67
N ASN A 25 4.62 -12.57 -24.41
CA ASN A 25 4.66 -11.61 -23.30
C ASN A 25 6.04 -10.97 -23.11
N GLU A 26 7.12 -11.65 -23.48
CA GLU A 26 8.49 -11.23 -23.13
C GLU A 26 9.35 -10.81 -24.33
N LYS A 27 8.92 -11.07 -25.58
CA LYS A 27 9.67 -10.72 -26.80
C LYS A 27 10.07 -9.24 -26.90
N TYR A 28 9.34 -8.36 -26.22
CA TYR A 28 9.61 -6.92 -26.20
C TYR A 28 11.00 -6.59 -25.66
N LYS A 29 11.64 -7.47 -24.86
CA LYS A 29 13.03 -7.31 -24.42
C LYS A 29 13.99 -7.26 -25.61
N TRP A 30 13.87 -8.18 -26.56
CA TRP A 30 14.69 -8.22 -27.77
C TRP A 30 14.38 -7.05 -28.71
N GLU A 31 13.12 -6.64 -28.79
CA GLU A 31 12.73 -5.45 -29.55
C GLU A 31 13.28 -4.16 -28.93
N ALA A 32 13.37 -4.09 -27.59
CA ALA A 32 13.94 -2.96 -26.87
C ALA A 32 15.43 -2.81 -27.15
N VAL A 33 16.19 -3.92 -27.15
CA VAL A 33 17.62 -3.90 -27.53
C VAL A 33 17.79 -3.43 -28.95
N LYS A 34 17.03 -3.99 -29.90
CA LYS A 34 17.11 -3.56 -31.31
C LYS A 34 16.81 -2.06 -31.43
N CYS A 35 15.71 -1.59 -30.82
CA CYS A 35 15.34 -0.19 -30.85
C CYS A 35 16.44 0.71 -30.28
N PHE A 36 17.09 0.30 -29.19
CA PHE A 36 18.19 1.07 -28.62
C PHE A 36 19.38 1.12 -29.58
N GLN A 37 19.84 -0.04 -30.09
CA GLN A 37 21.01 -0.13 -30.98
C GLN A 37 20.80 0.62 -32.30
N ASP A 38 19.60 0.58 -32.87
CA ASP A 38 19.28 1.27 -34.13
C ASP A 38 19.24 2.81 -33.98
N ASN A 39 19.06 3.33 -32.75
CA ASN A 39 18.89 4.76 -32.51
C ASN A 39 20.04 5.41 -31.71
N TRP A 40 20.84 4.63 -30.98
CA TRP A 40 21.83 5.16 -30.04
C TRP A 40 23.05 5.75 -30.74
N ASP A 41 23.26 7.05 -30.56
CA ASP A 41 24.50 7.74 -30.95
C ASP A 41 24.94 8.70 -29.85
N ILE A 42 26.01 8.34 -29.14
CA ILE A 42 26.55 9.16 -28.03
C ILE A 42 27.04 10.54 -28.48
N ASN A 43 27.32 10.74 -29.77
CA ASN A 43 27.78 12.01 -30.33
C ASN A 43 26.66 12.80 -31.00
N ALA A 44 25.40 12.34 -30.92
CA ALA A 44 24.26 13.01 -31.52
C ALA A 44 24.14 14.45 -31.00
N LYS A 45 23.89 15.39 -31.93
CA LYS A 45 23.65 16.80 -31.60
C LYS A 45 22.33 16.97 -30.86
N ASP A 46 21.31 16.18 -31.21
CA ASP A 46 20.00 16.11 -30.58
C ASP A 46 19.95 15.05 -29.47
N PHE A 47 20.94 15.03 -28.57
CA PHE A 47 21.13 13.94 -27.61
C PHE A 47 19.88 13.57 -26.79
N ALA A 48 19.11 14.56 -26.33
CA ALA A 48 17.88 14.31 -25.56
C ALA A 48 16.80 13.58 -26.38
N ASP A 49 16.63 13.96 -27.64
CA ASP A 49 15.66 13.32 -28.54
C ASP A 49 16.17 11.95 -28.98
N MET A 50 17.47 11.80 -29.26
CA MET A 50 18.12 10.52 -29.52
C MET A 50 17.92 9.54 -28.35
N LEU A 51 18.16 9.98 -27.12
CA LEU A 51 17.93 9.17 -25.90
C LEU A 51 16.45 8.76 -25.79
N THR A 52 15.54 9.68 -26.10
CA THR A 52 14.10 9.40 -26.07
C THR A 52 13.72 8.33 -27.09
N ARG A 53 14.20 8.42 -28.34
CA ARG A 53 13.97 7.40 -29.38
C ARG A 53 14.56 6.05 -28.99
N SER A 54 15.78 6.04 -28.47
CA SER A 54 16.51 4.83 -28.05
C SER A 54 15.81 4.05 -26.93
N LEU A 55 15.10 4.75 -26.03
CA LEU A 55 14.39 4.12 -24.91
C LEU A 55 12.91 3.82 -25.18
N SER A 56 12.38 4.15 -26.36
CA SER A 56 10.94 4.15 -26.64
C SER A 56 10.25 2.78 -26.51
N LYS A 57 10.98 1.68 -26.72
CA LYS A 57 10.47 0.29 -26.59
C LYS A 57 10.77 -0.39 -25.25
N THR A 58 11.32 0.34 -24.28
CA THR A 58 11.74 -0.27 -22.99
C THR A 58 10.57 -0.60 -22.06
N CYS A 59 9.37 -0.05 -22.31
CA CYS A 59 8.12 -0.41 -21.62
C CYS A 59 8.29 -0.54 -20.09
N ASN A 60 7.92 -1.71 -19.53
CA ASN A 60 7.97 -2.01 -18.11
C ASN A 60 9.40 -2.17 -17.54
N LEU A 61 10.46 -2.18 -18.37
CA LEU A 61 11.85 -2.24 -17.90
C LEU A 61 12.27 -0.91 -17.25
N LEU A 62 11.75 0.22 -17.74
CA LEU A 62 12.11 1.56 -17.28
C LEU A 62 10.91 2.47 -16.98
N ALA A 63 9.71 1.90 -16.89
CA ALA A 63 8.50 2.58 -16.45
C ALA A 63 7.50 1.60 -15.80
N SER A 64 7.13 1.85 -14.54
CA SER A 64 6.01 1.19 -13.87
C SER A 64 5.23 2.22 -13.04
N MET A 65 4.08 1.81 -12.48
CA MET A 65 3.08 2.70 -11.88
C MET A 65 3.65 3.78 -10.92
N ASN A 66 4.73 3.49 -10.19
CA ASN A 66 5.38 4.44 -9.25
C ASN A 66 6.91 4.53 -9.43
N ASN A 67 7.44 4.08 -10.58
CA ASN A 67 8.87 4.06 -10.85
C ASN A 67 9.12 4.43 -12.32
N PHE A 68 9.66 5.64 -12.57
CA PHE A 68 9.81 6.18 -13.92
C PHE A 68 11.25 6.54 -14.33
N PRO A 69 12.21 5.58 -14.31
CA PRO A 69 13.59 5.84 -14.69
C PRO A 69 13.77 6.51 -16.06
N ALA A 70 13.10 6.02 -17.10
CA ALA A 70 13.24 6.57 -18.46
C ALA A 70 12.77 8.03 -18.52
N LYS A 71 11.60 8.33 -17.92
CA LYS A 71 11.03 9.68 -17.90
C LYS A 71 11.95 10.66 -17.17
N MET A 72 12.54 10.25 -16.05
CA MET A 72 13.46 11.11 -15.30
C MET A 72 14.74 11.39 -16.05
N ILE A 73 15.41 10.37 -16.60
CA ILE A 73 16.68 10.60 -17.32
C ILE A 73 16.47 11.39 -18.61
N GLN A 74 15.33 11.20 -19.30
CA GLN A 74 14.93 12.03 -20.44
C GLN A 74 14.64 13.47 -20.03
N GLY A 75 13.98 13.68 -18.88
CA GLY A 75 13.75 15.00 -18.31
C GLY A 75 15.06 15.73 -18.01
N PHE A 76 16.01 15.03 -17.38
CA PHE A 76 17.35 15.57 -17.16
C PHE A 76 18.08 15.87 -18.47
N ALA A 77 18.03 14.97 -19.47
CA ALA A 77 18.70 15.19 -20.75
C ALA A 77 18.15 16.40 -21.51
N LYS A 78 16.86 16.73 -21.36
CA LYS A 78 16.26 17.92 -21.98
C LYS A 78 16.77 19.23 -21.38
N VAL A 79 17.12 19.23 -20.10
CA VAL A 79 17.57 20.44 -19.38
C VAL A 79 19.10 20.54 -19.34
N ALA A 80 19.78 19.41 -19.19
CA ALA A 80 21.22 19.27 -18.98
C ALA A 80 21.79 18.14 -19.87
N PRO A 81 21.75 18.31 -21.20
CA PRO A 81 22.08 17.23 -22.15
C PRO A 81 23.53 16.76 -22.04
N GLU A 82 24.48 17.66 -21.80
CA GLU A 82 25.91 17.30 -21.76
C GLU A 82 26.29 16.61 -20.45
N GLU A 83 25.64 16.94 -19.33
CA GLU A 83 25.82 16.22 -18.07
C GLU A 83 25.29 14.79 -18.17
N VAL A 84 24.08 14.60 -18.74
CA VAL A 84 23.54 13.25 -18.96
C VAL A 84 24.36 12.48 -19.99
N ARG A 85 24.86 13.14 -21.05
CA ARG A 85 25.79 12.54 -22.00
C ARG A 85 27.06 12.04 -21.29
N ALA A 86 27.66 12.87 -20.44
CA ALA A 86 28.84 12.50 -19.66
C ALA A 86 28.57 11.30 -18.73
N MET A 87 27.39 11.23 -18.12
CA MET A 87 26.99 10.07 -17.31
C MET A 87 26.95 8.78 -18.13
N PHE A 88 26.39 8.81 -19.34
CA PHE A 88 26.38 7.63 -20.23
C PHE A 88 27.77 7.29 -20.78
N ILE A 89 28.62 8.28 -21.06
CA ILE A 89 30.02 8.04 -21.43
C ILE A 89 30.74 7.30 -20.29
N ALA A 90 30.63 7.80 -19.05
CA ALA A 90 31.24 7.17 -17.88
C ALA A 90 30.66 5.77 -17.60
N LEU A 91 29.33 5.61 -17.74
CA LEU A 91 28.68 4.31 -17.57
C LEU A 91 29.14 3.29 -18.61
N PHE A 92 29.45 3.70 -19.83
CA PHE A 92 29.82 2.82 -20.94
C PHE A 92 31.34 2.64 -21.11
N ASP A 93 32.15 3.32 -20.31
CA ASP A 93 33.60 3.14 -20.32
C ASP A 93 34.03 1.83 -19.63
N GLU A 94 34.08 0.74 -20.39
CA GLU A 94 34.43 -0.58 -19.88
C GLU A 94 35.88 -0.72 -19.37
N SER A 95 36.71 0.33 -19.44
CA SER A 95 38.01 0.36 -18.77
C SER A 95 37.91 0.47 -17.24
N ASN A 96 36.74 0.86 -16.72
CA ASN A 96 36.46 1.01 -15.30
C ASN A 96 35.57 -0.12 -14.74
N ASP A 97 35.75 -0.45 -13.46
CA ASP A 97 34.95 -1.46 -12.76
C ASP A 97 33.45 -1.15 -12.85
N VAL A 98 32.65 -2.18 -13.14
CA VAL A 98 31.19 -2.05 -13.34
C VAL A 98 30.50 -1.48 -12.11
N VAL A 99 30.93 -1.86 -10.91
CA VAL A 99 30.33 -1.38 -9.66
C VAL A 99 30.58 0.13 -9.52
N SER A 100 31.80 0.58 -9.78
CA SER A 100 32.17 2.00 -9.74
C SER A 100 31.37 2.83 -10.74
N ARG A 101 31.22 2.35 -11.98
CA ARG A 101 30.42 3.03 -13.02
C ARG A 101 28.96 3.20 -12.65
N VAL A 102 28.33 2.16 -12.11
CA VAL A 102 26.93 2.24 -11.69
C VAL A 102 26.77 3.13 -10.46
N LEU A 103 27.70 3.09 -9.50
CA LEU A 103 27.66 3.99 -8.33
C LEU A 103 27.82 5.46 -8.74
N ASP A 104 28.74 5.76 -9.64
CA ASP A 104 28.92 7.11 -10.17
C ASP A 104 27.64 7.60 -10.87
N PHE A 105 27.04 6.78 -11.74
CA PHE A 105 25.78 7.14 -12.40
C PHE A 105 24.66 7.45 -11.40
N LYS A 106 24.54 6.67 -10.32
CA LYS A 106 23.57 6.91 -9.23
C LYS A 106 23.84 8.22 -8.49
N ASN A 107 25.11 8.51 -8.19
CA ASN A 107 25.51 9.75 -7.53
C ASN A 107 25.25 10.97 -8.41
N GLN A 108 25.63 10.93 -9.69
CA GLN A 108 25.35 11.99 -10.65
C GLN A 108 23.85 12.22 -10.83
N SER A 109 23.04 11.16 -10.83
CA SER A 109 21.58 11.26 -10.86
C SER A 109 21.01 11.99 -9.63
N SER A 110 21.62 11.81 -8.45
CA SER A 110 21.24 12.54 -7.23
C SER A 110 21.56 14.03 -7.35
N ILE A 111 22.72 14.37 -7.92
CA ILE A 111 23.12 15.76 -8.19
C ILE A 111 22.17 16.42 -9.21
N LEU A 112 21.79 15.70 -10.27
CA LEU A 112 20.83 16.22 -11.24
C LEU A 112 19.43 16.37 -10.66
N LEU A 113 19.02 15.51 -9.73
CA LEU A 113 17.74 15.65 -9.02
C LEU A 113 17.73 16.90 -8.15
N GLU A 114 18.82 17.17 -7.41
CA GLU A 114 18.93 18.38 -6.58
C GLU A 114 18.87 19.66 -7.44
N LYS A 115 19.55 19.66 -8.60
CA LYS A 115 19.62 20.82 -9.48
C LYS A 115 18.37 21.04 -10.33
N TYR A 116 17.79 19.96 -10.86
CA TYR A 116 16.79 20.01 -11.93
C TYR A 116 15.52 19.20 -11.63
N GLY A 117 15.40 18.62 -10.44
CA GLY A 117 14.29 17.74 -10.06
C GLY A 117 12.93 18.42 -9.96
N ASN A 118 12.87 19.75 -9.84
CA ASN A 118 11.63 20.54 -9.84
C ASN A 118 10.56 19.99 -8.86
N GLY A 119 10.98 19.56 -7.67
CA GLY A 119 10.09 19.00 -6.64
C GLY A 119 9.86 17.49 -6.74
N ALA A 120 10.47 16.80 -7.71
CA ALA A 120 10.52 15.33 -7.73
C ALA A 120 11.30 14.79 -6.52
N GLY A 121 10.72 13.81 -5.82
CA GLY A 121 11.34 13.20 -4.65
C GLY A 121 12.39 12.12 -4.96
N GLN A 122 12.48 11.66 -6.21
CA GLN A 122 13.32 10.52 -6.61
C GLN A 122 13.86 10.68 -8.03
N HIS A 123 15.09 10.21 -8.27
CA HIS A 123 15.70 10.14 -9.61
C HIS A 123 15.43 8.81 -10.33
N TYR A 124 15.05 7.76 -9.59
CA TYR A 124 14.76 6.39 -10.06
C TYR A 124 15.92 5.67 -10.78
N GLN A 125 17.10 6.30 -10.91
CA GLN A 125 18.31 5.70 -11.48
C GLN A 125 19.01 4.80 -10.44
N TYR A 126 18.41 3.64 -10.21
CA TYR A 126 18.94 2.60 -9.32
C TYR A 126 19.47 1.41 -10.11
N GLU A 127 19.91 0.37 -9.42
CA GLU A 127 20.66 -0.76 -9.97
C GLU A 127 19.93 -1.44 -11.13
N ASN A 128 18.61 -1.59 -11.05
CA ASN A 128 17.78 -2.14 -12.12
C ASN A 128 17.80 -1.25 -13.38
N ALA A 129 17.56 0.05 -13.24
CA ALA A 129 17.57 0.96 -14.38
C ALA A 129 18.96 1.05 -15.03
N ILE A 130 20.00 1.15 -14.21
CA ILE A 130 21.37 1.33 -14.70
C ILE A 130 21.90 0.06 -15.37
N SER A 131 21.61 -1.12 -14.81
CA SER A 131 21.93 -2.39 -15.46
C SER A 131 21.13 -2.60 -16.75
N THR A 132 19.89 -2.09 -16.83
CA THR A 132 19.12 -2.06 -18.08
C THR A 132 19.81 -1.22 -19.15
N TYR A 133 20.35 -0.04 -18.82
CA TYR A 133 21.12 0.75 -19.80
C TYR A 133 22.39 0.04 -20.27
N LEU A 134 23.11 -0.63 -19.36
CA LEU A 134 24.29 -1.44 -19.69
C LEU A 134 23.94 -2.59 -20.63
N TRP A 135 22.86 -3.31 -20.34
CA TRP A 135 22.36 -4.39 -21.19
C TRP A 135 21.88 -3.88 -22.55
N LEU A 136 21.17 -2.74 -22.61
CA LEU A 136 20.77 -2.16 -23.90
C LEU A 136 21.96 -1.80 -24.78
N ARG A 137 23.06 -1.29 -24.19
CA ARG A 137 24.28 -0.89 -24.93
C ARG A 137 25.19 -2.06 -25.30
N TYR A 138 25.37 -3.00 -24.38
CA TYR A 138 26.21 -4.19 -24.56
C TYR A 138 25.40 -5.45 -24.21
N PRO A 139 24.40 -5.79 -25.04
CA PRO A 139 23.50 -6.90 -24.78
C PRO A 139 24.20 -8.25 -24.77
N ASP A 140 25.37 -8.37 -25.39
CA ASP A 140 26.20 -9.58 -25.37
C ASP A 140 26.99 -9.79 -24.07
N LYS A 141 26.96 -8.83 -23.13
CA LYS A 141 27.82 -8.85 -21.94
C LYS A 141 27.09 -8.62 -20.62
N TYR A 142 26.08 -7.76 -20.58
CA TYR A 142 25.36 -7.43 -19.34
C TYR A 142 23.95 -8.00 -19.32
N TYR A 143 23.36 -7.98 -18.12
CA TYR A 143 22.01 -8.44 -17.84
C TYR A 143 21.24 -7.38 -17.04
N ILE A 144 19.93 -7.55 -16.90
CA ILE A 144 19.07 -6.70 -16.07
C ILE A 144 19.10 -7.19 -14.62
N PHE A 145 19.60 -6.36 -13.70
CA PHE A 145 19.71 -6.72 -12.29
C PHE A 145 18.44 -6.39 -11.52
N LYS A 146 17.88 -7.39 -10.83
CA LYS A 146 16.84 -7.20 -9.82
C LYS A 146 17.04 -8.13 -8.63
N LEU A 147 17.23 -7.54 -7.45
CA LEU A 147 17.64 -8.27 -6.24
C LEU A 147 16.67 -9.40 -5.85
N SER A 148 15.35 -9.17 -5.96
CA SER A 148 14.36 -10.20 -5.64
C SER A 148 14.42 -11.38 -6.61
N GLU A 149 14.65 -11.10 -7.90
CA GLU A 149 14.65 -12.13 -8.95
C GLU A 149 15.92 -12.98 -8.89
N VAL A 150 17.10 -12.35 -8.75
CA VAL A 150 18.35 -13.10 -8.60
C VAL A 150 18.37 -13.95 -7.33
N LYS A 151 17.74 -13.50 -6.23
CA LYS A 151 17.59 -14.30 -5.01
C LYS A 151 16.76 -15.57 -5.26
N ALA A 152 15.62 -15.42 -5.94
CA ALA A 152 14.77 -16.56 -6.29
C ALA A 152 15.51 -17.54 -7.21
N VAL A 153 16.21 -17.04 -8.23
CA VAL A 153 17.03 -17.88 -9.13
C VAL A 153 18.13 -18.60 -8.38
N ALA A 154 18.87 -17.91 -7.51
CA ALA A 154 19.94 -18.52 -6.74
C ALA A 154 19.41 -19.58 -5.76
N SER A 155 18.24 -19.36 -5.16
CA SER A 155 17.59 -20.32 -4.28
C SER A 155 17.14 -21.57 -5.05
N GLU A 156 16.43 -21.36 -6.17
CA GLU A 156 15.86 -22.45 -6.98
C GLU A 156 16.95 -23.35 -7.59
N LEU A 157 18.04 -22.74 -8.03
CA LEU A 157 19.16 -23.45 -8.64
C LEU A 157 20.20 -23.92 -7.60
N GLU A 158 19.92 -23.78 -6.30
CA GLU A 158 20.84 -24.10 -5.20
C GLU A 158 22.25 -23.52 -5.41
N ALA A 159 22.31 -22.27 -5.86
CA ALA A 159 23.56 -21.63 -6.24
C ALA A 159 24.36 -21.19 -5.00
N ASP A 160 25.68 -21.39 -5.03
CA ASP A 160 26.60 -20.95 -3.95
C ASP A 160 26.72 -19.42 -3.77
N TYR A 161 25.95 -18.64 -4.54
CA TYR A 161 25.99 -17.19 -4.54
C TYR A 161 25.06 -16.60 -3.48
N ARG A 162 25.56 -15.66 -2.68
CA ARG A 162 24.78 -14.97 -1.65
C ARG A 162 24.42 -13.56 -2.08
N PHE A 163 23.15 -13.20 -1.86
CA PHE A 163 22.61 -11.88 -2.17
C PHE A 163 22.00 -11.25 -0.92
N LYS A 164 22.49 -10.07 -0.52
CA LYS A 164 22.06 -9.40 0.73
C LYS A 164 21.63 -7.96 0.45
N LYS A 165 20.53 -7.52 1.05
CA LYS A 165 20.07 -6.12 0.97
C LYS A 165 21.18 -5.21 1.51
N GLY A 166 21.54 -4.17 0.76
CA GLY A 166 22.62 -3.24 1.09
C GLY A 166 24.03 -3.70 0.68
N ALA A 167 24.27 -4.97 0.37
CA ALA A 167 25.58 -5.49 -0.09
C ALA A 167 25.78 -5.28 -1.60
N TYR A 168 25.71 -4.03 -2.04
CA TYR A 168 25.54 -3.67 -3.43
C TYR A 168 26.63 -4.20 -4.38
N ALA A 169 27.91 -3.94 -4.06
CA ALA A 169 29.03 -4.34 -4.90
C ALA A 169 29.11 -5.86 -5.08
N ASP A 170 28.91 -6.60 -4.00
CA ASP A 170 28.93 -8.06 -4.00
C ASP A 170 27.73 -8.62 -4.76
N ASN A 171 26.55 -8.03 -4.60
CA ASN A 171 25.35 -8.44 -5.33
C ASN A 171 25.54 -8.35 -6.85
N ILE A 172 26.10 -7.25 -7.36
CA ILE A 172 26.35 -7.12 -8.81
C ILE A 172 27.38 -8.16 -9.27
N ARG A 173 28.50 -8.30 -8.57
CA ARG A 173 29.57 -9.23 -8.99
C ARG A 173 29.09 -10.68 -8.96
N ASN A 174 28.33 -11.06 -7.93
CA ASN A 174 27.76 -12.40 -7.82
C ASN A 174 26.68 -12.64 -8.87
N PHE A 175 25.84 -11.64 -9.14
CA PHE A 175 24.79 -11.72 -10.17
C PHE A 175 25.37 -11.97 -11.55
N LEU A 176 26.37 -11.17 -11.96
CA LEU A 176 27.01 -11.32 -13.27
C LEU A 176 27.61 -12.72 -13.43
N LYS A 177 28.34 -13.21 -12.42
CA LYS A 177 28.91 -14.57 -12.44
C LYS A 177 27.84 -15.65 -12.56
N LEU A 178 26.78 -15.57 -11.75
CA LEU A 178 25.69 -16.54 -11.79
C LEU A 178 25.01 -16.56 -13.17
N TYR A 179 24.70 -15.39 -13.72
CA TYR A 179 24.03 -15.32 -15.02
C TYR A 179 24.97 -15.70 -16.18
N ASP A 180 26.28 -15.44 -16.08
CA ASP A 180 27.27 -15.95 -17.04
C ASP A 180 27.35 -17.48 -17.03
N GLU A 181 27.32 -18.11 -15.85
CA GLU A 181 27.26 -19.57 -15.74
C GLU A 181 25.97 -20.12 -16.38
N ILE A 182 24.82 -19.48 -16.13
CA ILE A 182 23.53 -19.90 -16.71
C ILE A 182 23.58 -19.74 -18.24
N SER A 183 24.01 -18.59 -18.73
CA SER A 183 24.13 -18.26 -20.16
C SER A 183 25.01 -19.28 -20.89
N GLU A 184 26.15 -19.64 -20.32
CA GLU A 184 27.04 -20.64 -20.91
C GLU A 184 26.38 -22.02 -20.99
N TYR A 185 25.60 -22.39 -19.97
CA TYR A 185 24.80 -23.61 -20.02
C TYR A 185 23.71 -23.55 -21.10
N LEU A 186 22.97 -22.45 -21.22
CA LEU A 186 21.90 -22.29 -22.22
C LEU A 186 22.43 -22.45 -23.65
N LYS A 187 23.65 -21.97 -23.93
CA LYS A 187 24.28 -22.14 -25.26
C LYS A 187 24.48 -23.59 -25.65
N SER A 188 24.64 -24.49 -24.67
CA SER A 188 24.78 -25.92 -24.91
C SER A 188 23.44 -26.64 -25.17
N ASP A 189 22.30 -26.01 -24.86
CA ASP A 189 20.97 -26.56 -25.07
C ASP A 189 20.46 -26.26 -26.49
N THR A 190 20.83 -27.11 -27.44
CA THR A 190 20.49 -26.93 -28.86
C THR A 190 19.00 -26.89 -29.15
N GLU A 191 18.19 -27.61 -28.35
CA GLU A 191 16.73 -27.60 -28.49
C GLU A 191 16.17 -26.22 -28.14
N LEU A 192 16.54 -25.66 -26.99
CA LEU A 192 16.10 -24.34 -26.57
C LEU A 192 16.57 -23.27 -27.56
N VAL A 193 17.82 -23.35 -28.00
CA VAL A 193 18.39 -22.41 -28.98
C VAL A 193 17.59 -22.43 -30.29
N ASN A 194 17.28 -23.62 -30.82
CA ASN A 194 16.49 -23.74 -32.04
C ASN A 194 15.06 -23.21 -31.87
N ILE A 195 14.41 -23.52 -30.75
CA ILE A 195 13.06 -22.99 -30.43
C ILE A 195 13.12 -21.47 -30.40
N PHE A 196 14.06 -20.88 -29.65
CA PHE A 196 14.23 -19.43 -29.54
C PHE A 196 14.51 -18.78 -30.91
N GLN A 197 15.49 -19.28 -31.66
CA GLN A 197 15.86 -18.73 -32.95
C GLN A 197 14.71 -18.75 -33.96
N SER A 198 13.85 -19.78 -33.92
CA SER A 198 12.66 -19.86 -34.78
C SER A 198 11.62 -18.77 -34.53
N GLN A 199 11.65 -18.13 -33.35
CA GLN A 199 10.71 -17.07 -32.98
C GLN A 199 11.22 -15.67 -33.29
N LEU A 200 12.52 -15.52 -33.59
CA LEU A 200 13.11 -14.23 -33.90
C LEU A 200 12.58 -13.68 -35.22
N THR A 201 12.42 -12.36 -35.26
CA THR A 201 12.03 -11.60 -36.45
C THR A 201 13.02 -10.47 -36.66
N ASP A 202 12.95 -9.80 -37.82
CA ASP A 202 13.80 -8.64 -38.11
C ASP A 202 13.63 -7.48 -37.10
N ALA A 203 12.53 -7.47 -36.35
CA ALA A 203 12.27 -6.50 -35.29
C ALA A 203 12.97 -6.82 -33.95
N CYS A 204 13.64 -7.98 -33.85
CA CYS A 204 14.31 -8.44 -32.64
C CYS A 204 15.84 -8.32 -32.77
N TYR A 205 16.52 -8.09 -31.66
CA TYR A 205 17.94 -8.34 -31.55
C TYR A 205 18.21 -9.86 -31.59
N SER A 206 19.29 -10.29 -32.25
CA SER A 206 19.56 -11.72 -32.49
C SER A 206 20.06 -12.48 -31.27
N ASP A 207 20.57 -11.78 -30.25
CA ASP A 207 21.03 -12.34 -28.96
C ASP A 207 22.01 -13.52 -29.10
N PRO A 208 23.15 -13.36 -29.81
CA PRO A 208 24.07 -14.45 -30.11
C PRO A 208 24.72 -15.05 -28.85
N GLU A 209 24.94 -14.23 -27.82
CA GLU A 209 25.46 -14.69 -26.53
C GLU A 209 24.37 -15.18 -25.56
N LEU A 210 23.11 -15.21 -26.00
CA LEU A 210 21.92 -15.65 -25.24
C LEU A 210 21.71 -14.92 -23.91
N LYS A 211 22.22 -13.69 -23.76
CA LYS A 211 22.14 -12.94 -22.51
C LYS A 211 20.72 -12.47 -22.23
N THR A 212 19.99 -12.06 -23.28
CA THR A 212 18.58 -11.67 -23.16
C THR A 212 17.70 -12.88 -22.87
N LEU A 213 17.97 -14.02 -23.51
CA LEU A 213 17.33 -15.29 -23.17
C LEU A 213 17.62 -15.71 -21.73
N THR A 214 18.84 -15.48 -21.24
CA THR A 214 19.22 -15.74 -19.84
C THR A 214 18.43 -14.85 -18.87
N ILE A 215 18.24 -13.57 -19.18
CA ILE A 215 17.35 -12.67 -18.40
C ILE A 215 15.94 -13.26 -18.36
N ASP A 216 15.44 -13.75 -19.49
CA ASP A 216 14.09 -14.30 -19.59
C ASP A 216 13.91 -15.60 -18.80
N VAL A 217 14.88 -16.51 -18.87
CA VAL A 217 14.92 -17.72 -18.03
C VAL A 217 14.95 -17.35 -16.54
N GLY A 218 15.78 -16.39 -16.15
CA GLY A 218 15.83 -15.91 -14.76
C GLY A 218 14.49 -15.32 -14.28
N PHE A 219 13.82 -14.56 -15.15
CA PHE A 219 12.47 -14.05 -14.89
C PHE A 219 11.45 -15.18 -14.76
N TYR A 220 11.47 -16.15 -15.67
CA TYR A 220 10.58 -17.31 -15.63
C TYR A 220 10.75 -18.10 -14.34
N ILE A 221 12.01 -18.33 -13.94
CA ILE A 221 12.32 -18.99 -12.67
C ILE A 221 11.67 -18.23 -11.53
N SER A 222 11.98 -16.94 -11.40
CA SER A 222 11.51 -16.14 -10.26
C SER A 222 9.99 -15.97 -10.20
N ARG A 223 9.29 -15.98 -11.33
CA ARG A 223 7.87 -15.64 -11.38
C ARG A 223 6.93 -16.82 -11.51
N TYR A 224 7.38 -17.90 -12.13
CA TYR A 224 6.56 -19.05 -12.47
C TYR A 224 7.15 -20.37 -11.93
N TYR A 225 8.45 -20.62 -12.11
CA TYR A 225 9.03 -21.92 -11.73
C TYR A 225 9.25 -22.04 -10.22
N SER A 226 9.79 -21.04 -9.54
CA SER A 226 9.97 -21.08 -8.08
C SER A 226 8.64 -21.07 -7.32
N LYS A 227 7.52 -20.99 -8.06
CA LYS A 227 6.16 -21.16 -7.57
C LYS A 227 5.58 -22.53 -7.97
N LYS A 228 6.37 -23.47 -8.53
CA LYS A 228 5.88 -24.76 -9.03
C LYS A 228 5.60 -25.82 -7.99
N ASP A 229 6.21 -25.74 -6.82
CA ASP A 229 5.73 -26.52 -5.67
C ASP A 229 4.35 -26.05 -5.18
N ALA A 230 3.77 -25.03 -5.83
CA ALA A 230 2.36 -24.68 -5.73
C ALA A 230 1.48 -25.21 -6.88
N VAL A 231 1.94 -26.07 -7.81
CA VAL A 231 1.10 -26.55 -8.92
C VAL A 231 1.42 -27.97 -9.45
N VAL A 232 0.86 -29.00 -8.82
CA VAL A 232 0.07 -30.06 -9.52
C VAL A 232 -1.06 -30.51 -8.59
N ASP A 233 -2.06 -29.66 -8.42
CA ASP A 233 -3.43 -30.13 -8.50
C ASP A 233 -4.22 -29.03 -9.22
N THR A 234 -4.93 -29.41 -10.27
CA THR A 234 -5.76 -28.53 -11.09
C THR A 234 -7.03 -28.08 -10.35
N THR A 235 -6.89 -27.75 -9.07
CA THR A 235 -7.96 -27.40 -8.14
C THR A 235 -7.65 -26.22 -7.22
N THR A 236 -6.41 -25.73 -7.04
CA THR A 236 -6.17 -24.72 -5.98
C THR A 236 -5.13 -23.64 -6.27
N GLY A 237 -5.53 -22.54 -6.94
CA GLY A 237 -4.78 -21.28 -6.98
C GLY A 237 -4.82 -20.49 -5.66
N TRP A 238 -4.89 -21.16 -4.51
CA TRP A 238 -5.16 -20.56 -3.20
C TRP A 238 -3.89 -20.51 -2.31
N TYR A 239 -3.47 -19.31 -1.93
CA TYR A 239 -2.50 -18.98 -0.88
C TYR A 239 -2.97 -19.37 0.52
N GLY A 240 -2.02 -19.70 1.41
CA GLY A 240 -2.27 -20.00 2.82
C GLY A 240 -2.79 -21.42 3.07
N VAL A 241 -2.83 -22.28 2.04
CA VAL A 241 -3.20 -23.70 2.14
C VAL A 241 -2.17 -24.54 2.91
N ASP A 242 -0.91 -24.09 2.90
CA ASP A 242 0.25 -24.66 3.57
C ASP A 242 0.31 -24.31 5.07
N TYR A 243 -0.45 -23.29 5.48
CA TYR A 243 -0.62 -22.93 6.88
C TYR A 243 -1.86 -23.60 7.46
N ASP A 244 -1.71 -24.24 8.62
CA ASP A 244 -2.80 -24.78 9.43
C ASP A 244 -2.75 -24.12 10.82
N PRO A 245 -3.82 -23.42 11.24
CA PRO A 245 -3.88 -22.83 12.59
C PRO A 245 -3.98 -23.90 13.70
N GLY A 246 -4.26 -25.17 13.37
CA GLY A 246 -4.38 -26.25 14.35
C GLY A 246 -5.63 -26.15 15.24
N LEU A 247 -6.62 -25.35 14.82
CA LEU A 247 -7.88 -25.14 15.55
C LEU A 247 -8.96 -26.08 15.01
N SER A 248 -9.51 -26.93 15.87
CA SER A 248 -10.60 -27.83 15.52
C SER A 248 -11.94 -27.09 15.40
N VAL A 249 -12.95 -27.76 14.83
CA VAL A 249 -14.33 -27.23 14.80
C VAL A 249 -14.85 -26.89 16.21
N ASP A 250 -14.48 -27.67 17.22
CA ASP A 250 -14.90 -27.45 18.60
C ASP A 250 -14.16 -26.27 19.26
N ASP A 251 -12.94 -25.97 18.82
CA ASP A 251 -12.21 -24.78 19.26
C ASP A 251 -12.83 -23.53 18.65
N TRP A 252 -13.16 -23.56 17.35
CA TRP A 252 -13.89 -22.49 16.70
C TRP A 252 -15.29 -22.26 17.30
N ASP A 253 -16.01 -23.32 17.67
CA ASP A 253 -17.31 -23.21 18.36
C ASP A 253 -17.18 -22.47 19.71
N LYS A 254 -16.12 -22.72 20.48
CA LYS A 254 -15.84 -21.98 21.72
C LYS A 254 -15.50 -20.53 21.43
N LEU A 255 -14.62 -20.27 20.46
CA LEU A 255 -14.19 -18.92 20.09
C LEU A 255 -15.37 -18.07 19.58
N LEU A 256 -16.24 -18.64 18.75
CA LEU A 256 -17.43 -17.96 18.21
C LEU A 256 -18.44 -17.52 19.29
N LYS A 257 -18.40 -18.15 20.48
CA LYS A 257 -19.22 -17.79 21.65
C LYS A 257 -18.56 -16.72 22.52
N ASP A 258 -17.25 -16.52 22.39
CA ASP A 258 -16.52 -15.50 23.12
C ASP A 258 -16.65 -14.13 22.43
N ARG A 259 -17.46 -13.25 23.02
CA ARG A 259 -17.72 -11.91 22.49
C ARG A 259 -16.53 -10.95 22.62
N THR A 260 -15.52 -11.30 23.41
CA THR A 260 -14.26 -10.53 23.47
C THR A 260 -13.36 -10.82 22.25
N ILE A 261 -13.54 -11.98 21.62
CA ILE A 261 -12.80 -12.40 20.42
C ILE A 261 -13.64 -12.13 19.17
N PHE A 262 -14.84 -12.69 19.11
CA PHE A 262 -15.83 -12.46 18.07
C PHE A 262 -16.82 -11.36 18.50
N THR A 263 -16.35 -10.12 18.33
CA THR A 263 -17.15 -8.90 18.48
C THR A 263 -18.33 -8.90 17.50
N VAL A 264 -19.30 -8.00 17.71
CA VAL A 264 -20.46 -7.84 16.81
C VAL A 264 -20.00 -7.67 15.35
N SER A 265 -19.05 -6.75 15.10
CA SER A 265 -18.50 -6.52 13.76
C SER A 265 -17.77 -7.74 13.16
N ALA A 266 -17.07 -8.52 13.98
CA ALA A 266 -16.42 -9.75 13.53
C ALA A 266 -17.45 -10.81 13.12
N LEU A 267 -18.55 -10.94 13.87
CA LEU A 267 -19.66 -11.82 13.53
C LEU A 267 -20.38 -11.36 12.28
N GLU A 268 -20.55 -10.05 12.07
CA GLU A 268 -21.12 -9.50 10.82
C GLU A 268 -20.26 -9.89 9.61
N ILE A 269 -18.94 -9.73 9.70
CA ILE A 269 -18.01 -10.15 8.64
C ILE A 269 -18.12 -11.66 8.38
N MET A 270 -18.09 -12.49 9.42
CA MET A 270 -18.21 -13.94 9.26
C MET A 270 -19.57 -14.35 8.68
N ARG A 271 -20.67 -13.76 9.16
CA ARG A 271 -22.03 -14.04 8.67
C ARG A 271 -22.14 -13.69 7.20
N ARG A 272 -21.66 -12.50 6.79
CA ARG A 272 -21.70 -12.02 5.41
C ARG A 272 -20.80 -12.85 4.48
N MET A 273 -19.60 -13.22 4.95
CA MET A 273 -18.69 -14.11 4.24
C MET A 273 -19.31 -15.49 4.02
N LYS A 274 -19.94 -16.06 5.06
CA LYS A 274 -20.64 -17.34 4.99
C LYS A 274 -21.87 -17.28 4.08
N ASP A 275 -22.69 -16.23 4.18
CA ASP A 275 -23.87 -16.00 3.31
C ASP A 275 -23.47 -15.83 1.84
N TYR A 276 -22.30 -15.27 1.57
CA TYR A 276 -21.77 -15.17 0.19
C TYR A 276 -21.36 -16.53 -0.40
N GLY A 277 -21.37 -17.60 0.40
CA GLY A 277 -20.94 -18.94 0.02
C GLY A 277 -19.56 -19.32 0.56
N GLY A 278 -19.03 -18.55 1.52
CA GLY A 278 -17.73 -18.80 2.16
C GLY A 278 -16.53 -18.46 1.29
N VAL A 279 -16.74 -17.86 0.11
CA VAL A 279 -15.70 -17.45 -0.85
C VAL A 279 -16.06 -16.09 -1.45
N ALA A 280 -15.30 -15.03 -1.14
CA ALA A 280 -15.57 -13.67 -1.63
C ALA A 280 -14.34 -12.76 -1.54
N SER A 281 -14.28 -11.74 -2.40
CA SER A 281 -13.41 -10.59 -2.18
C SER A 281 -14.05 -9.59 -1.21
N CYS A 282 -13.23 -8.76 -0.57
CA CYS A 282 -13.73 -7.67 0.27
C CYS A 282 -14.62 -6.69 -0.52
N THR A 283 -14.34 -6.50 -1.82
CA THR A 283 -15.14 -5.65 -2.70
C THR A 283 -16.52 -6.26 -2.98
N GLN A 284 -16.58 -7.57 -3.22
CA GLN A 284 -17.83 -8.29 -3.43
C GLN A 284 -18.73 -8.25 -2.20
N LEU A 285 -18.16 -8.41 -1.00
CA LEU A 285 -18.90 -8.30 0.26
C LEU A 285 -19.44 -6.88 0.48
N ALA A 286 -18.61 -5.87 0.22
CA ALA A 286 -19.02 -4.46 0.32
C ALA A 286 -20.16 -4.11 -0.64
N VAL A 287 -20.06 -4.57 -1.90
CA VAL A 287 -21.10 -4.35 -2.92
C VAL A 287 -22.41 -5.04 -2.53
N LYS A 288 -22.37 -6.26 -1.99
CA LYS A 288 -23.59 -7.02 -1.68
C LYS A 288 -24.24 -6.60 -0.36
N TYR A 289 -23.47 -6.36 0.69
CA TYR A 289 -23.99 -6.23 2.06
C TYR A 289 -23.84 -4.83 2.67
N GLY A 290 -23.15 -3.91 1.99
CA GLY A 290 -22.77 -2.61 2.55
C GLY A 290 -21.43 -2.67 3.29
N GLU A 291 -21.09 -1.61 4.02
CA GLU A 291 -19.74 -1.33 4.55
C GLU A 291 -18.67 -1.11 3.44
N THR A 292 -17.48 -0.68 3.85
CA THR A 292 -16.34 -0.50 2.93
C THR A 292 -15.61 -1.83 2.71
N PRO A 293 -14.87 -2.01 1.60
CA PRO A 293 -13.97 -3.16 1.46
C PRO A 293 -12.97 -3.27 2.62
N ASN A 294 -12.57 -2.14 3.23
CA ASN A 294 -11.63 -2.15 4.36
C ASN A 294 -12.26 -2.71 5.65
N PHE A 295 -13.55 -2.50 5.90
CA PHE A 295 -14.27 -3.13 7.03
C PHE A 295 -14.08 -4.65 7.03
N TYR A 296 -14.28 -5.30 5.87
CA TYR A 296 -14.07 -6.74 5.73
C TYR A 296 -12.59 -7.12 5.86
N ASN A 297 -11.69 -6.34 5.26
CA ASN A 297 -10.27 -6.65 5.25
C ASN A 297 -9.64 -6.51 6.65
N SER A 298 -9.62 -5.29 7.17
CA SER A 298 -9.02 -4.94 8.45
C SER A 298 -9.75 -5.59 9.63
N GLY A 299 -11.09 -5.69 9.56
CA GLY A 299 -11.87 -6.39 10.56
C GLY A 299 -11.53 -7.88 10.67
N SER A 300 -11.24 -8.53 9.55
CA SER A 300 -10.79 -9.93 9.57
C SER A 300 -9.36 -10.09 10.08
N VAL A 301 -8.45 -9.19 9.73
CA VAL A 301 -7.08 -9.19 10.27
C VAL A 301 -7.10 -8.99 11.79
N ALA A 302 -7.93 -8.07 12.28
CA ALA A 302 -8.09 -7.82 13.71
C ALA A 302 -8.71 -9.03 14.44
N LEU A 303 -9.72 -9.67 13.85
CA LEU A 303 -10.27 -10.92 14.37
C LEU A 303 -9.19 -12.01 14.44
N ALA A 304 -8.41 -12.18 13.37
CA ALA A 304 -7.34 -13.17 13.33
C ALA A 304 -6.28 -12.94 14.42
N LYS A 305 -5.92 -11.67 14.70
CA LYS A 305 -5.02 -11.32 15.81
C LYS A 305 -5.60 -11.72 17.17
N ARG A 306 -6.87 -11.40 17.45
CA ARG A 306 -7.51 -11.78 18.72
C ARG A 306 -7.58 -13.30 18.89
N VAL A 307 -7.89 -14.03 17.82
CA VAL A 307 -7.85 -15.50 17.83
C VAL A 307 -6.44 -16.01 18.12
N CYS A 308 -5.43 -15.39 17.50
CA CYS A 308 -4.03 -15.74 17.71
C CYS A 308 -3.59 -15.54 19.16
N GLU A 309 -3.93 -14.39 19.75
CA GLU A 309 -3.60 -14.04 21.13
C GLU A 309 -4.31 -14.93 22.15
N SER A 310 -5.58 -15.27 21.90
CA SER A 310 -6.37 -16.12 22.79
C SER A 310 -5.93 -17.58 22.78
N THR A 311 -5.58 -18.10 21.61
CA THR A 311 -5.25 -19.54 21.45
C THR A 311 -3.75 -19.81 21.53
N GLY A 312 -2.90 -18.79 21.41
CA GLY A 312 -1.44 -18.93 21.43
C GLY A 312 -0.87 -19.59 20.18
N ILE A 313 -1.64 -19.66 19.09
CA ILE A 313 -1.16 -20.20 17.82
C ILE A 313 -0.07 -19.32 17.22
N THR A 314 0.85 -19.92 16.46
CA THR A 314 1.87 -19.15 15.73
C THR A 314 1.28 -18.72 14.39
N PRO A 315 1.21 -17.41 14.08
CA PRO A 315 0.67 -16.95 12.81
C PRO A 315 1.67 -17.21 11.68
N ALA A 316 1.18 -17.37 10.44
CA ALA A 316 2.05 -17.50 9.28
C ALA A 316 2.91 -16.25 9.10
N THR A 317 4.15 -16.42 8.66
CA THR A 317 5.09 -15.32 8.38
C THR A 317 5.51 -15.34 6.92
N ARG A 318 5.64 -14.16 6.33
CA ARG A 318 6.22 -13.98 5.00
C ARG A 318 7.73 -14.12 5.07
N GLU A 319 8.35 -14.30 3.90
CA GLU A 319 9.81 -14.31 3.75
C GLU A 319 10.49 -13.02 4.25
N ASP A 320 9.76 -11.90 4.29
CA ASP A 320 10.24 -10.61 4.82
C ASP A 320 10.08 -10.46 6.34
N GLY A 321 9.55 -11.48 7.01
CA GLY A 321 9.30 -11.51 8.45
C GLY A 321 7.97 -10.89 8.88
N SER A 322 7.19 -10.32 7.96
CA SER A 322 5.86 -9.79 8.28
C SER A 322 4.83 -10.90 8.46
N THR A 323 3.92 -10.71 9.41
CA THR A 323 2.91 -11.72 9.76
C THR A 323 1.70 -11.66 8.82
N GLN A 324 1.27 -12.81 8.32
CA GLN A 324 0.07 -12.98 7.50
C GLN A 324 -1.13 -13.38 8.36
N TRP A 325 -1.64 -12.46 9.19
CA TRP A 325 -2.71 -12.76 10.15
C TRP A 325 -3.96 -13.41 9.53
N TRP A 326 -4.39 -12.94 8.36
CA TRP A 326 -5.61 -13.42 7.70
C TRP A 326 -5.60 -14.93 7.40
N THR A 327 -4.42 -15.57 7.30
CA THR A 327 -4.33 -17.01 7.03
C THR A 327 -4.88 -17.85 8.17
N ILE A 328 -5.07 -17.29 9.37
CA ILE A 328 -5.74 -17.97 10.50
C ILE A 328 -7.21 -18.27 10.16
N LEU A 329 -7.88 -17.35 9.46
CA LEU A 329 -9.31 -17.44 9.15
C LEU A 329 -9.58 -17.99 7.75
N TYR A 330 -8.66 -17.75 6.80
CA TYR A 330 -8.89 -17.98 5.39
C TYR A 330 -7.72 -18.67 4.68
N THR A 331 -8.05 -19.22 3.51
CA THR A 331 -7.16 -19.33 2.36
C THR A 331 -7.52 -18.21 1.36
N GLY A 332 -6.62 -17.81 0.46
CA GLY A 332 -6.90 -16.68 -0.43
C GLY A 332 -6.30 -16.81 -1.82
N ARG A 333 -6.73 -16.03 -2.81
CA ARG A 333 -6.11 -15.99 -4.15
C ARG A 333 -6.24 -14.62 -4.78
N ASP A 334 -5.40 -14.33 -5.78
CA ASP A 334 -5.60 -13.16 -6.61
C ASP A 334 -6.95 -13.28 -7.35
N ALA A 335 -7.68 -12.17 -7.41
CA ALA A 335 -8.94 -12.10 -8.13
C ALA A 335 -8.71 -12.24 -9.65
N GLY A 336 -9.60 -12.98 -10.32
CA GLY A 336 -9.59 -13.09 -11.77
C GLY A 336 -9.98 -11.78 -12.47
N LYS A 337 -9.73 -11.67 -13.77
CA LYS A 337 -10.06 -10.47 -14.56
C LYS A 337 -11.54 -10.08 -14.55
N ASP A 338 -12.42 -11.06 -14.27
CA ASP A 338 -13.88 -10.90 -14.26
C ASP A 338 -14.46 -10.88 -12.82
N GLU A 339 -13.61 -10.83 -11.80
CA GLU A 339 -14.03 -10.80 -10.38
C GLU A 339 -13.75 -9.43 -9.76
N ASP A 340 -14.74 -8.84 -9.09
CA ASP A 340 -14.57 -7.55 -8.42
C ASP A 340 -13.59 -7.66 -7.24
N GLY A 341 -12.64 -6.74 -7.17
CA GLY A 341 -11.61 -6.68 -6.12
C GLY A 341 -10.26 -7.22 -6.57
N SER A 342 -9.24 -7.08 -5.72
CA SER A 342 -7.87 -7.52 -6.03
C SER A 342 -7.56 -8.93 -5.53
N PHE A 343 -8.30 -9.41 -4.53
CA PHE A 343 -7.98 -10.66 -3.83
C PHE A 343 -9.25 -11.30 -3.24
N VAL A 344 -9.42 -12.60 -3.46
CA VAL A 344 -10.57 -13.41 -3.03
C VAL A 344 -10.18 -14.26 -1.83
N TRP A 345 -10.99 -14.24 -0.77
CA TRP A 345 -10.82 -15.05 0.43
C TRP A 345 -11.74 -16.27 0.41
N LYS A 346 -11.34 -17.35 1.06
CA LYS A 346 -12.13 -18.55 1.29
C LYS A 346 -12.00 -18.94 2.76
N LEU A 347 -13.11 -19.07 3.46
CA LEU A 347 -13.14 -19.57 4.85
C LEU A 347 -12.45 -20.93 4.94
N ARG A 348 -11.68 -21.12 6.02
CA ARG A 348 -11.19 -22.47 6.37
C ARG A 348 -12.36 -23.39 6.68
N ASP A 349 -12.22 -24.66 6.33
CA ASP A 349 -13.32 -25.62 6.38
C ASP A 349 -13.79 -25.86 7.83
N GLU A 350 -12.89 -25.84 8.80
CA GLU A 350 -13.21 -26.00 10.23
C GLU A 350 -14.02 -24.81 10.76
N LEU A 351 -13.60 -23.59 10.44
CA LEU A 351 -14.31 -22.35 10.81
C LEU A 351 -15.66 -22.27 10.09
N SER A 352 -15.69 -22.59 8.80
CA SER A 352 -16.92 -22.65 7.99
C SER A 352 -17.92 -23.63 8.60
N THR A 353 -17.47 -24.81 9.03
CA THR A 353 -18.30 -25.83 9.69
C THR A 353 -18.77 -25.39 11.08
N ALA A 354 -17.93 -24.68 11.83
CA ALA A 354 -18.32 -24.13 13.13
C ALA A 354 -19.40 -23.05 12.97
N LEU A 355 -19.29 -22.18 11.96
CA LEU A 355 -20.29 -21.17 11.64
C LEU A 355 -21.67 -21.75 11.29
N ASP A 356 -21.74 -22.96 10.72
CA ASP A 356 -23.02 -23.66 10.46
C ASP A 356 -23.75 -24.08 11.75
N LYS A 357 -23.03 -24.16 12.88
CA LYS A 357 -23.58 -24.58 14.19
C LYS A 357 -24.02 -23.41 15.06
N VAL A 358 -23.65 -22.19 14.71
CA VAL A 358 -23.90 -20.99 15.51
C VAL A 358 -25.12 -20.25 14.96
N ASP A 359 -26.07 -19.93 15.83
CA ASP A 359 -27.18 -19.05 15.47
C ASP A 359 -26.68 -17.60 15.36
N LEU A 360 -26.59 -17.11 14.12
CA LEU A 360 -26.22 -15.74 13.81
C LEU A 360 -27.43 -14.91 13.39
N SER A 361 -28.67 -15.37 13.60
CA SER A 361 -29.89 -14.71 13.12
C SER A 361 -30.03 -13.26 13.58
N GLU A 362 -29.51 -12.93 14.78
CA GLU A 362 -29.51 -11.58 15.36
C GLU A 362 -28.46 -10.62 14.75
N VAL A 363 -27.54 -11.10 13.91
CA VAL A 363 -26.40 -10.30 13.38
C VAL A 363 -26.73 -9.73 12.00
N GLU A 364 -27.15 -8.47 11.85
CA GLU A 364 -27.66 -7.93 10.58
C GLU A 364 -26.81 -8.24 9.32
N LEU A 365 -27.45 -8.85 8.30
CA LEU A 365 -26.80 -9.24 7.04
C LEU A 365 -26.46 -8.05 6.16
N TYR A 366 -27.33 -7.04 6.16
CA TYR A 366 -27.17 -5.83 5.37
C TYR A 366 -27.03 -4.66 6.32
N VAL A 367 -26.14 -3.73 6.00
CA VAL A 367 -26.13 -2.43 6.67
C VAL A 367 -27.52 -1.82 6.48
N ALA A 368 -28.18 -1.46 7.58
CA ALA A 368 -29.46 -0.79 7.54
C ALA A 368 -29.31 0.45 6.66
N THR A 369 -29.99 0.45 5.50
CA THR A 369 -30.06 1.63 4.66
C THR A 369 -30.91 2.64 5.39
N ALA A 370 -30.27 3.42 6.26
CA ALA A 370 -30.86 4.65 6.75
C ALA A 370 -31.18 5.48 5.51
N SER A 371 -32.48 5.65 5.26
CA SER A 371 -33.02 6.48 4.20
C SER A 371 -32.42 7.88 4.33
N GLY A 372 -31.39 8.17 3.53
CA GLY A 372 -30.62 9.42 3.57
C GLY A 372 -29.17 9.33 3.09
N GLU A 373 -28.52 8.15 3.15
CA GLU A 373 -27.08 8.06 2.82
C GLU A 373 -26.71 7.97 1.33
N ALA A 374 -27.69 7.74 0.44
CA ALA A 374 -27.43 7.71 -1.00
C ALA A 374 -27.03 9.10 -1.58
N ASP A 375 -27.20 10.19 -0.83
CA ASP A 375 -26.87 11.57 -1.25
C ASP A 375 -25.87 12.28 -0.32
N ARG A 376 -25.27 11.56 0.65
CA ARG A 376 -24.32 12.14 1.61
C ARG A 376 -22.99 12.47 0.93
N ARG A 377 -22.53 13.72 1.08
CA ARG A 377 -21.28 14.21 0.51
C ARG A 377 -20.20 14.32 1.57
N TYR A 378 -18.96 14.48 1.10
CA TYR A 378 -17.76 14.46 1.93
C TYR A 378 -16.92 15.69 1.63
N TRP A 379 -16.42 16.33 2.68
CA TRP A 379 -15.78 17.63 2.60
C TRP A 379 -14.47 17.65 3.37
N TRP A 380 -13.55 18.49 2.92
CA TRP A 380 -12.33 18.85 3.61
C TRP A 380 -12.40 20.33 3.98
N LEU A 381 -12.30 20.65 5.27
CA LEU A 381 -12.43 22.01 5.79
C LEU A 381 -11.11 22.50 6.40
N ASN A 382 -10.54 23.54 5.82
CA ASN A 382 -9.34 24.20 6.32
C ASN A 382 -9.66 25.20 7.44
N ALA A 383 -9.14 24.91 8.63
CA ALA A 383 -8.96 25.87 9.70
C ALA A 383 -7.59 26.55 9.58
N ASN A 384 -7.53 27.84 9.85
CA ASN A 384 -6.26 28.54 10.03
C ASN A 384 -6.14 28.85 11.52
N PRO A 385 -5.28 28.15 12.28
CA PRO A 385 -5.17 28.30 13.73
C PRO A 385 -4.88 29.73 14.21
N LYS A 386 -4.43 30.63 13.33
CA LYS A 386 -4.29 32.06 13.64
C LYS A 386 -5.62 32.82 13.71
N ILE A 387 -6.69 32.23 13.19
CA ILE A 387 -8.05 32.80 13.12
C ILE A 387 -9.00 31.95 13.96
N TRP A 388 -8.98 30.63 13.76
CA TRP A 388 -9.76 29.66 14.51
C TRP A 388 -9.15 28.25 14.34
N SER A 389 -9.36 27.39 15.34
CA SER A 389 -8.81 26.03 15.38
C SER A 389 -9.92 25.03 15.72
N PHE A 390 -9.84 23.83 15.15
CA PHE A 390 -10.73 22.73 15.54
C PHE A 390 -10.41 22.19 16.93
N SER A 391 -9.17 22.37 17.38
CA SER A 391 -8.70 21.96 18.70
C SER A 391 -9.39 22.75 19.82
N ASP A 392 -9.80 23.99 19.55
CA ASP A 392 -10.51 24.84 20.51
C ASP A 392 -12.01 24.50 20.65
N ILE A 393 -12.55 23.66 19.75
CA ILE A 393 -13.96 23.27 19.72
C ILE A 393 -14.13 21.95 20.49
N ALA A 394 -15.09 21.88 21.41
CA ALA A 394 -15.41 20.63 22.10
C ALA A 394 -16.19 19.68 21.17
N VAL A 395 -16.03 18.37 21.38
CA VAL A 395 -16.81 17.38 20.65
C VAL A 395 -18.30 17.56 20.99
N GLY A 396 -19.15 17.62 19.97
CA GLY A 396 -20.58 17.92 20.05
C GLY A 396 -20.94 19.40 19.90
N ASP A 397 -19.98 20.32 19.96
CA ASP A 397 -20.26 21.75 19.78
C ASP A 397 -20.45 22.09 18.30
N VAL A 398 -21.42 22.98 18.05
CA VAL A 398 -21.73 23.53 16.72
C VAL A 398 -20.97 24.85 16.52
N GLN A 399 -20.28 24.95 15.39
CA GLN A 399 -19.54 26.12 14.94
C GLN A 399 -20.09 26.61 13.59
N SER A 400 -19.93 27.91 13.33
CA SER A 400 -20.27 28.52 12.03
C SER A 400 -19.03 29.06 11.31
N TYR A 401 -19.01 28.99 9.98
CA TYR A 401 -17.98 29.54 9.10
C TYR A 401 -18.58 30.48 8.05
N THR A 402 -17.96 31.64 7.81
CA THR A 402 -18.52 32.68 6.92
C THR A 402 -18.22 32.41 5.44
N LEU A 403 -19.27 32.50 4.59
CA LEU A 403 -19.20 32.34 3.13
C LEU A 403 -18.56 33.56 2.43
N TYR A 404 -18.45 34.68 3.13
CA TYR A 404 -17.86 35.93 2.65
C TYR A 404 -16.66 36.30 3.53
N ASN A 405 -15.66 36.96 2.93
CA ASN A 405 -14.56 37.54 3.70
C ASN A 405 -14.96 38.90 4.30
N GLU A 406 -14.07 39.47 5.12
CA GLU A 406 -14.30 40.75 5.82
C GLU A 406 -14.61 41.92 4.86
N ASN A 407 -14.18 41.83 3.60
CA ASN A 407 -14.44 42.84 2.57
C ASN A 407 -15.74 42.57 1.78
N GLY A 408 -16.57 41.62 2.20
CA GLY A 408 -17.82 41.25 1.53
C GLY A 408 -17.65 40.44 0.23
N ASN A 409 -16.45 39.95 -0.07
CA ASN A 409 -16.22 39.11 -1.25
C ASN A 409 -16.49 37.63 -0.94
N LYS A 410 -17.04 36.91 -1.92
CA LYS A 410 -17.26 35.46 -1.83
C LYS A 410 -15.97 34.70 -1.57
N ARG A 411 -16.00 33.69 -0.70
CA ARG A 411 -14.90 32.75 -0.50
C ARG A 411 -14.65 31.94 -1.79
N ARG A 412 -13.41 31.47 -1.96
CA ARG A 412 -13.02 30.64 -3.13
C ARG A 412 -13.78 29.31 -3.10
N ILE A 413 -14.08 28.79 -4.30
CA ILE A 413 -14.90 27.59 -4.51
C ILE A 413 -16.27 27.71 -3.81
N PHE A 414 -16.93 28.85 -4.05
CA PHE A 414 -18.21 29.21 -3.42
C PHE A 414 -19.29 28.13 -3.59
N GLN A 415 -19.26 27.39 -4.72
CA GLN A 415 -20.22 26.33 -4.99
C GLN A 415 -20.18 25.22 -3.92
N ASN A 416 -19.02 24.90 -3.36
CA ASN A 416 -18.92 23.87 -2.31
C ASN A 416 -19.73 24.23 -1.07
N PHE A 417 -19.80 25.52 -0.72
CA PHE A 417 -20.61 25.98 0.41
C PHE A 417 -22.10 25.86 0.13
N LEU A 418 -22.53 26.06 -1.11
CA LEU A 418 -23.94 25.90 -1.53
C LEU A 418 -24.34 24.42 -1.64
N ASP A 419 -23.38 23.58 -1.99
CA ASP A 419 -23.56 22.15 -2.21
C ASP A 419 -23.54 21.32 -0.93
N ALA A 420 -22.97 21.87 0.16
CA ALA A 420 -22.91 21.24 1.46
C ALA A 420 -24.29 21.21 2.12
N LYS A 421 -24.73 20.01 2.54
CA LYS A 421 -26.04 19.78 3.15
C LYS A 421 -25.90 19.19 4.54
N ALA A 422 -26.94 19.38 5.35
CA ALA A 422 -27.02 18.77 6.67
C ALA A 422 -26.79 17.25 6.59
N GLY A 423 -25.91 16.74 7.45
CA GLY A 423 -25.52 15.34 7.48
C GLY A 423 -24.30 14.98 6.65
N ASP A 424 -23.76 15.87 5.82
CA ASP A 424 -22.49 15.64 5.11
C ASP A 424 -21.30 15.58 6.08
N MET A 425 -20.28 14.78 5.76
CA MET A 425 -19.12 14.57 6.63
C MET A 425 -17.95 15.50 6.28
N ILE A 426 -17.15 15.84 7.28
CA ILE A 426 -16.06 16.79 7.17
C ILE A 426 -14.77 16.22 7.77
N ILE A 427 -13.67 16.31 7.03
CA ILE A 427 -12.31 16.20 7.55
C ILE A 427 -11.82 17.60 7.96
N GLY A 428 -11.55 17.78 9.25
CA GLY A 428 -11.08 19.04 9.83
C GLY A 428 -9.55 19.14 9.78
N TYR A 429 -9.04 19.96 8.86
CA TYR A 429 -7.61 20.16 8.66
C TYR A 429 -7.15 21.53 9.17
N GLU A 430 -6.12 21.55 10.01
CA GLU A 430 -5.45 22.78 10.41
C GLU A 430 -4.30 23.09 9.47
N SER A 431 -4.38 24.25 8.82
CA SER A 431 -3.39 24.76 7.88
C SER A 431 -2.16 25.35 8.61
N ASN A 432 -1.53 26.42 8.10
CA ASN A 432 -0.30 26.93 8.70
C ASN A 432 -0.57 27.55 10.09
N PRO A 433 0.23 27.25 11.12
CA PRO A 433 1.51 26.53 11.07
C PRO A 433 1.44 25.01 11.31
N VAL A 434 0.26 24.46 11.64
CA VAL A 434 0.08 23.08 12.11
C VAL A 434 0.24 22.07 10.98
N LYS A 435 -0.49 22.23 9.88
CA LYS A 435 -0.50 21.34 8.70
C LYS A 435 -0.85 19.88 9.00
N GLN A 436 -1.96 19.65 9.70
CA GLN A 436 -2.41 18.32 10.10
C GLN A 436 -3.94 18.20 10.07
N ILE A 437 -4.46 16.99 9.87
CA ILE A 437 -5.85 16.67 10.18
C ILE A 437 -5.96 16.47 11.68
N VAL A 438 -6.92 17.13 12.32
CA VAL A 438 -7.07 17.16 13.79
C VAL A 438 -8.48 16.80 14.26
N ALA A 439 -9.45 16.71 13.36
CA ALA A 439 -10.84 16.47 13.73
C ALA A 439 -11.66 15.82 12.61
N ILE A 440 -12.77 15.18 13.00
CA ILE A 440 -13.87 14.82 12.11
C ILE A 440 -15.08 15.68 12.51
N GLY A 441 -15.78 16.20 11.52
CA GLY A 441 -16.98 17.00 11.70
C GLY A 441 -18.13 16.53 10.83
N ARG A 442 -19.28 17.16 11.02
CA ARG A 442 -20.49 16.94 10.22
C ARG A 442 -21.21 18.26 10.01
N ILE A 443 -21.74 18.49 8.82
CA ILE A 443 -22.57 19.67 8.55
C ILE A 443 -23.86 19.53 9.37
N SER A 444 -24.11 20.48 10.27
CA SER A 444 -25.20 20.39 11.26
C SER A 444 -26.51 20.98 10.74
N ALA A 445 -26.45 21.92 9.80
CA ALA A 445 -27.60 22.53 9.15
C ALA A 445 -27.23 23.02 7.74
N GLU A 446 -28.25 23.24 6.90
CA GLU A 446 -28.06 23.93 5.62
C GLU A 446 -27.52 25.35 5.85
N GLN A 447 -26.74 25.85 4.88
CA GLN A 447 -26.25 27.22 4.91
C GLN A 447 -27.38 28.24 4.84
N ASP A 448 -27.23 29.38 5.52
CA ASP A 448 -28.27 30.44 5.62
C ASP A 448 -28.10 31.57 4.57
N GLY A 449 -27.19 31.40 3.62
CA GLY A 449 -26.77 32.42 2.66
C GLY A 449 -25.56 33.23 3.10
N GLU A 450 -25.18 33.20 4.38
CA GLU A 450 -24.03 33.92 4.93
C GLU A 450 -23.01 33.01 5.62
N LYS A 451 -23.48 31.91 6.23
CA LYS A 451 -22.70 31.00 7.07
C LYS A 451 -23.00 29.53 6.77
N LEU A 452 -21.97 28.72 6.92
CA LEU A 452 -22.03 27.26 6.96
C LEU A 452 -21.98 26.81 8.42
N PHE A 453 -22.83 25.87 8.82
CA PHE A 453 -22.89 25.34 10.18
C PHE A 453 -22.41 23.89 10.22
N PHE A 454 -21.51 23.58 11.14
CA PHE A 454 -20.97 22.25 11.32
C PHE A 454 -20.74 21.95 12.80
N GLU A 455 -20.81 20.69 13.18
CA GLU A 455 -20.46 20.21 14.51
C GLU A 455 -19.17 19.40 14.47
N LYS A 456 -18.39 19.47 15.55
CA LYS A 456 -17.24 18.58 15.73
C LYS A 456 -17.73 17.24 16.24
N VAL A 457 -17.54 16.19 15.46
CA VAL A 457 -17.93 14.81 15.82
C VAL A 457 -16.82 14.12 16.58
N GLU A 458 -15.56 14.40 16.24
CA GLU A 458 -14.40 13.77 16.86
C GLU A 458 -13.21 14.72 16.86
N GLY A 459 -12.42 14.70 17.93
CA GLY A 459 -11.09 15.31 17.98
C GLY A 459 -10.02 14.22 18.01
N LEU A 460 -9.00 14.35 17.17
CA LEU A 460 -7.96 13.33 17.03
C LEU A 460 -6.89 13.53 18.11
N THR A 461 -6.54 12.45 18.81
CA THR A 461 -5.43 12.44 19.78
C THR A 461 -4.07 12.33 19.09
N SER A 462 -4.04 11.68 17.93
CA SER A 462 -2.90 11.50 17.04
C SER A 462 -3.22 12.13 15.67
N PRO A 463 -2.93 13.42 15.45
CA PRO A 463 -3.20 14.11 14.19
C PRO A 463 -2.49 13.47 12.99
N ILE A 464 -3.09 13.59 11.79
CA ILE A 464 -2.47 13.07 10.55
C ILE A 464 -1.73 14.19 9.82
N ASP A 465 -0.42 14.02 9.66
CA ASP A 465 0.47 15.00 9.03
C ASP A 465 0.20 15.21 7.53
N TYR A 466 0.29 16.47 7.08
CA TYR A 466 0.19 16.82 5.66
C TYR A 466 1.22 16.06 4.80
N ALA A 467 2.43 15.84 5.31
CA ALA A 467 3.46 15.10 4.58
C ALA A 467 3.02 13.66 4.30
N THR A 468 2.45 12.98 5.30
CA THR A 468 1.91 11.63 5.18
C THR A 468 0.80 11.57 4.14
N LEU A 469 -0.14 12.52 4.18
CA LEU A 469 -1.26 12.56 3.22
C LEU A 469 -0.80 12.84 1.78
N LYS A 470 0.24 13.67 1.62
CA LYS A 470 0.80 14.01 0.30
C LYS A 470 1.54 12.82 -0.33
N GLU A 471 2.01 11.88 0.46
CA GLU A 471 2.70 10.67 -0.01
C GLU A 471 1.73 9.57 -0.47
N CYS A 472 0.43 9.71 -0.19
CA CYS A 472 -0.62 8.75 -0.58
C CYS A 472 -1.09 8.95 -2.03
N PRO A 473 -0.87 7.99 -2.94
CA PRO A 473 -1.34 8.07 -4.33
C PRO A 473 -2.86 8.21 -4.47
N GLU A 474 -3.62 7.65 -3.52
CA GLU A 474 -5.08 7.66 -3.48
C GLU A 474 -5.67 9.07 -3.35
N LEU A 475 -4.88 10.02 -2.82
CA LEU A 475 -5.28 11.41 -2.59
C LEU A 475 -4.73 12.38 -3.62
N GLU A 476 -3.88 11.94 -4.58
CA GLU A 476 -3.17 12.82 -5.52
C GLU A 476 -4.12 13.76 -6.29
N ARG A 477 -5.33 13.29 -6.59
CA ARG A 477 -6.34 14.02 -7.38
C ARG A 477 -7.36 14.78 -6.54
N MET A 478 -7.25 14.79 -5.21
CA MET A 478 -8.21 15.47 -4.34
C MET A 478 -8.22 16.99 -4.62
N GLU A 479 -9.40 17.61 -4.53
CA GLU A 479 -9.59 19.02 -4.91
C GLU A 479 -8.63 19.96 -4.16
N TYR A 480 -8.34 19.65 -2.89
CA TYR A 480 -7.39 20.41 -2.07
C TYR A 480 -5.94 20.33 -2.57
N PHE A 481 -5.45 19.17 -2.99
CA PHE A 481 -4.06 19.04 -3.49
C PHE A 481 -3.88 19.57 -4.90
N GLN A 482 -4.94 19.55 -5.70
CA GLN A 482 -4.95 20.20 -7.01
C GLN A 482 -4.87 21.72 -6.88
N ASN A 483 -5.58 22.30 -5.90
CA ASN A 483 -5.53 23.73 -5.64
C ASN A 483 -5.85 24.05 -4.17
N PRO A 484 -4.85 24.26 -3.29
CA PRO A 484 -5.07 24.43 -1.85
C PRO A 484 -5.62 25.82 -1.48
N GLN A 485 -5.95 26.66 -2.46
CA GLN A 485 -6.42 28.03 -2.23
C GLN A 485 -7.93 28.07 -2.00
N GLY A 486 -8.33 27.94 -0.73
CA GLY A 486 -9.73 27.89 -0.34
C GLY A 486 -9.92 27.46 1.11
N SER A 487 -11.16 27.19 1.47
CA SER A 487 -11.52 26.78 2.83
C SER A 487 -12.33 25.49 2.88
N LEU A 488 -13.23 25.26 1.93
CA LEU A 488 -14.02 24.03 1.84
C LEU A 488 -13.78 23.36 0.49
N PHE A 489 -13.35 22.10 0.51
CA PHE A 489 -13.01 21.30 -0.67
C PHE A 489 -13.81 20.02 -0.70
N LYS A 490 -14.18 19.57 -1.90
CA LYS A 490 -14.92 18.34 -2.11
C LYS A 490 -14.00 17.13 -2.01
N LEU A 491 -14.48 16.09 -1.33
CA LEU A 491 -13.91 14.76 -1.37
C LEU A 491 -14.87 13.81 -2.10
N THR A 492 -14.31 12.90 -2.88
CA THR A 492 -15.02 11.69 -3.27
C THR A 492 -15.19 10.78 -2.05
N LYS A 493 -16.15 9.85 -2.11
CA LYS A 493 -16.33 8.86 -1.05
C LYS A 493 -15.05 8.05 -0.79
N GLY A 494 -14.36 7.63 -1.86
CA GLY A 494 -13.11 6.88 -1.73
C GLY A 494 -11.97 7.68 -1.07
N GLU A 495 -11.82 8.97 -1.38
CA GLU A 495 -10.82 9.83 -0.72
C GLU A 495 -11.15 10.05 0.75
N TYR A 496 -12.42 10.27 1.08
CA TYR A 496 -12.87 10.40 2.47
C TYR A 496 -12.64 9.12 3.26
N ASP A 497 -13.05 7.97 2.72
CA ASP A 497 -12.90 6.67 3.38
C ASP A 497 -11.40 6.35 3.59
N PHE A 498 -10.54 6.65 2.62
CA PHE A 498 -9.09 6.46 2.75
C PHE A 498 -8.47 7.35 3.84
N ILE A 499 -8.85 8.64 3.89
CA ILE A 499 -8.41 9.54 4.95
C ILE A 499 -8.93 9.06 6.32
N LEU A 500 -10.18 8.58 6.37
CA LEU A 500 -10.76 8.04 7.58
C LEU A 500 -10.04 6.78 8.04
N ASP A 501 -9.65 5.88 7.14
CA ASP A 501 -8.84 4.69 7.46
C ASP A 501 -7.49 5.09 8.09
N MET A 502 -6.78 6.05 7.49
CA MET A 502 -5.54 6.59 8.08
C MET A 502 -5.76 7.19 9.47
N ILE A 503 -6.87 7.90 9.66
CA ILE A 503 -7.26 8.43 10.97
C ILE A 503 -7.48 7.28 11.95
N ARG A 504 -8.15 6.19 11.55
CA ARG A 504 -8.50 5.06 12.41
C ARG A 504 -7.31 4.18 12.76
N ASP A 505 -6.32 4.09 11.88
CA ASP A 505 -5.06 3.39 12.18
C ASP A 505 -4.29 4.09 13.32
N GLU A 506 -4.26 5.43 13.32
CA GLU A 506 -3.56 6.24 14.34
C GLU A 506 -4.44 6.61 15.54
N ASN A 507 -5.77 6.61 15.35
CA ASN A 507 -6.81 6.92 16.34
C ASN A 507 -7.91 5.84 16.27
N PRO A 508 -7.61 4.62 16.75
CA PRO A 508 -8.59 3.55 16.76
C PRO A 508 -9.80 3.97 17.61
N VAL A 509 -10.99 3.82 17.05
CA VAL A 509 -12.22 4.02 17.81
C VAL A 509 -12.30 2.86 18.79
N VAL A 510 -11.93 3.13 20.04
CA VAL A 510 -12.32 2.29 21.15
C VAL A 510 -13.84 2.33 21.12
N ALA A 511 -14.47 1.21 20.77
CA ALA A 511 -15.89 1.07 20.99
C ALA A 511 -16.10 1.46 22.47
N GLU A 512 -16.98 2.41 22.74
CA GLU A 512 -17.51 2.54 24.09
C GLU A 512 -18.19 1.18 24.36
N ASP A 513 -17.42 0.25 24.94
CA ASP A 513 -17.97 -0.65 25.94
C ASP A 513 -18.84 0.26 26.80
N SER A 514 -20.11 -0.12 26.97
CA SER A 514 -20.98 0.55 27.93
C SER A 514 -20.18 0.66 29.23
N ILE A 515 -19.63 1.84 29.50
CA ILE A 515 -18.94 2.10 30.75
C ILE A 515 -20.02 1.81 31.77
N ASP A 516 -19.84 0.76 32.57
CA ASP A 516 -20.69 0.54 33.73
C ASP A 516 -20.74 1.88 34.45
N THR A 517 -21.92 2.50 34.46
CA THR A 517 -22.09 3.89 34.87
C THR A 517 -21.48 4.05 36.25
N TYR A 518 -20.30 4.68 36.34
CA TYR A 518 -19.62 4.91 37.61
C TYR A 518 -20.36 6.05 38.33
N THR A 519 -21.23 5.66 39.25
CA THR A 519 -22.15 6.59 39.89
C THR A 519 -21.48 7.35 41.05
N LYS A 520 -22.18 8.38 41.52
CA LYS A 520 -21.83 9.09 42.76
C LYS A 520 -21.68 8.11 43.94
N ASP A 521 -22.51 7.07 43.98
CA ASP A 521 -22.50 6.10 45.07
C ASP A 521 -21.28 5.18 44.99
N ASP A 522 -20.89 4.77 43.78
CA ASP A 522 -19.66 3.98 43.55
C ASP A 522 -18.42 4.76 44.00
N PHE A 523 -18.33 6.04 43.63
CA PHE A 523 -17.25 6.91 44.09
C PHE A 523 -17.20 7.04 45.61
N LEU A 524 -18.34 7.33 46.25
CA LEU A 524 -18.41 7.53 47.71
C LEU A 524 -18.14 6.25 48.51
N ASN A 525 -18.29 5.07 47.90
CA ASN A 525 -17.92 3.79 48.52
C ASN A 525 -16.41 3.53 48.48
N GLU A 526 -15.70 4.10 47.50
CA GLU A 526 -14.27 3.88 47.30
C GLU A 526 -13.39 4.98 47.90
N VAL A 527 -13.92 6.20 48.05
CA VAL A 527 -13.20 7.32 48.65
C VAL A 527 -13.65 7.63 50.07
N TYR A 528 -12.69 7.98 50.94
CA TYR A 528 -13.00 8.44 52.30
C TYR A 528 -13.44 9.91 52.30
N MET A 529 -14.65 10.16 51.78
CA MET A 529 -15.21 11.49 51.59
C MET A 529 -16.71 11.52 51.91
N THR A 530 -17.19 12.62 52.49
CA THR A 530 -18.64 12.81 52.66
C THR A 530 -19.29 13.29 51.36
N GLU A 531 -20.54 12.90 51.16
CA GLU A 531 -21.37 13.32 50.03
C GLU A 531 -21.36 14.85 49.81
N LYS A 532 -21.48 15.62 50.90
CA LYS A 532 -21.43 17.09 50.86
C LYS A 532 -20.11 17.64 50.33
N ARG A 533 -18.99 16.94 50.55
CA ARG A 533 -17.68 17.32 50.06
C ARG A 533 -17.51 16.92 48.59
N TYR A 534 -18.06 15.78 48.17
CA TYR A 534 -18.16 15.38 46.77
C TYR A 534 -18.95 16.42 45.95
N GLU A 535 -20.13 16.83 46.41
CA GLU A 535 -20.96 17.81 45.69
C GLU A 535 -20.26 19.16 45.52
N ARG A 536 -19.50 19.59 46.53
CA ARG A 536 -18.66 20.78 46.43
C ARG A 536 -17.55 20.62 45.39
N LEU A 537 -16.89 19.46 45.33
CA LEU A 537 -15.87 19.19 44.30
C LEU A 537 -16.51 19.21 42.92
N VAL A 538 -17.60 18.48 42.69
CA VAL A 538 -18.31 18.48 41.40
C VAL A 538 -18.72 19.88 40.99
N ALA A 539 -19.26 20.70 41.91
CA ALA A 539 -19.63 22.08 41.63
C ALA A 539 -18.42 22.94 41.23
N VAL A 540 -17.28 22.79 41.91
CA VAL A 540 -16.03 23.49 41.58
C VAL A 540 -15.50 23.03 40.22
N LEU A 541 -15.49 21.72 39.95
CA LEU A 541 -15.03 21.16 38.68
C LEU A 541 -15.89 21.65 37.52
N ARG A 542 -17.21 21.61 37.66
CA ARG A 542 -18.14 22.06 36.61
C ARG A 542 -17.96 23.55 36.31
N ASN A 543 -17.76 24.37 37.34
CA ASN A 543 -17.65 25.82 37.18
C ASN A 543 -16.25 26.30 36.76
N LYS A 544 -15.18 25.72 37.30
CA LYS A 544 -13.80 26.18 37.11
C LYS A 544 -12.97 25.29 36.19
N LYS A 545 -13.48 24.10 35.84
CA LYS A 545 -12.79 23.08 35.05
C LYS A 545 -11.43 22.66 35.63
N ASN A 546 -11.18 22.96 36.90
CA ASN A 546 -9.98 22.57 37.63
C ASN A 546 -10.29 22.32 39.12
N ILE A 547 -9.54 21.38 39.71
CA ILE A 547 -9.54 21.10 41.16
C ILE A 547 -8.09 20.85 41.57
N ILE A 548 -7.70 21.35 42.75
CA ILE A 548 -6.44 21.00 43.40
C ILE A 548 -6.78 20.27 44.71
N LEU A 549 -6.42 18.99 44.81
CA LEU A 549 -6.60 18.19 46.03
C LEU A 549 -5.37 18.31 46.93
N GLN A 550 -5.52 18.93 48.10
CA GLN A 550 -4.44 19.14 49.07
C GLN A 550 -4.68 18.32 50.35
N GLY A 551 -3.62 17.77 50.93
CA GLY A 551 -3.66 17.01 52.18
C GLY A 551 -2.44 16.10 52.37
N ALA A 552 -2.28 15.53 53.57
CA ALA A 552 -1.15 14.68 53.94
C ALA A 552 -0.94 13.48 52.99
N PRO A 553 0.28 12.94 52.84
CA PRO A 553 0.54 11.75 52.02
C PRO A 553 -0.31 10.54 52.46
N GLY A 554 -0.74 9.70 51.50
CA GLY A 554 -1.48 8.47 51.79
C GLY A 554 -2.99 8.59 52.01
N VAL A 555 -3.57 9.79 52.02
CA VAL A 555 -5.02 10.00 52.27
C VAL A 555 -5.92 9.81 51.03
N GLY A 556 -5.50 9.01 50.06
CA GLY A 556 -6.32 8.70 48.86
C GLY A 556 -6.45 9.80 47.81
N LYS A 557 -5.67 10.89 47.87
CA LYS A 557 -5.77 12.02 46.92
C LYS A 557 -5.52 11.64 45.46
N THR A 558 -4.58 10.72 45.23
CA THR A 558 -4.24 10.21 43.88
C THR A 558 -5.29 9.26 43.36
N PHE A 559 -6.04 8.61 44.25
CA PHE A 559 -7.13 7.72 43.86
C PHE A 559 -8.43 8.51 43.57
N ALA A 560 -8.65 9.61 44.30
CA ALA A 560 -9.79 10.49 44.12
C ALA A 560 -9.64 11.51 42.97
N ALA A 561 -8.42 11.69 42.43
CA ALA A 561 -8.12 12.53 41.27
C ALA A 561 -8.06 11.65 40.03
#